data_AF-A0A1Z8LFQ7-F1
#
_entry.id   AF-A0A1Z8LFQ7-F1
#
_cell.length_a   1.000
_cell.length_b   1.000
_cell.length_c   1.000
_cell.angle_alpha   90.00
_cell.angle_beta   90.00
_cell.angle_gamma   90.00
#
_symmetry.space_group_name_H-M   'P 1'
#
loop_
_entity.id
_entity.type
_entity.pdbx_description
1 polymer ?
#
loop_
_entity_poly.entity_id
_entity_poly.type
_entity_poly.pdbx_seq_one_letter_code
_entity_poly.pdbx_strand_id
1 'polypeptide(L)'
;MSAVLDRITKHGRPYRDPLTSIKWTSVDSGLPWLPRSLLLGCELNSLFDDEEFLKLSRAEFTRLCAAGLWLEGLLIHRVTEAGLLSLEPVEARVMLQEVREECGHSLMFLEMIDRAGDGIRPQLEGTSILTSVAKKLKIDSAEFWAMAYIGETVTDNFATRALRLIHSQKETVCPLAEEVLAFHHREEARHIAAARQFLARRLSGMSSQRRWLFSRTLQWLLNLFLDATMYPSAESLKRAGLSNPTSIARLLKNDVTRKRLAAECARSALSLVSRDGWLSVSCRATGGAK
;
A
#
# COMPACT_ATOMS: atom_id res chain seq x y z
N MET A 1 -23.42 -11.36 -10.20
CA MET A 1 -22.52 -10.45 -9.45
C MET A 1 -22.69 -10.57 -7.94
N SER A 2 -23.93 -10.65 -7.40
CA SER A 2 -24.10 -11.01 -5.97
C SER A 2 -23.34 -12.29 -5.64
N ALA A 3 -23.38 -13.30 -6.52
CA ALA A 3 -22.60 -14.54 -6.33
C ALA A 3 -21.08 -14.36 -6.11
N VAL A 4 -20.44 -13.32 -6.66
CA VAL A 4 -19.00 -13.03 -6.43
C VAL A 4 -18.80 -12.37 -5.07
N LEU A 5 -19.58 -11.32 -4.77
CA LEU A 5 -19.54 -10.66 -3.46
C LEU A 5 -19.97 -11.61 -2.32
N ASP A 6 -20.94 -12.48 -2.57
CA ASP A 6 -21.38 -13.55 -1.67
C ASP A 6 -20.26 -14.56 -1.44
N ARG A 7 -19.47 -14.88 -2.47
CA ARG A 7 -18.30 -15.76 -2.35
C ARG A 7 -17.20 -15.10 -1.52
N ILE A 8 -16.88 -13.83 -1.80
CA ILE A 8 -15.91 -13.04 -1.02
C ILE A 8 -16.35 -12.99 0.45
N THR A 9 -17.61 -12.65 0.71
CA THR A 9 -18.20 -12.61 2.06
C THR A 9 -18.09 -13.97 2.75
N LYS A 10 -18.41 -15.07 2.05
CA LYS A 10 -18.31 -16.43 2.62
C LYS A 10 -16.87 -16.78 3.01
N HIS A 11 -15.89 -16.41 2.20
CA HIS A 11 -14.48 -16.64 2.51
C HIS A 11 -13.95 -15.73 3.62
N GLY A 12 -14.51 -14.52 3.81
CA GLY A 12 -14.17 -13.61 4.90
C GLY A 12 -14.92 -13.85 6.22
N ARG A 13 -15.84 -14.82 6.28
CA ARG A 13 -16.56 -15.16 7.53
C ARG A 13 -15.64 -15.52 8.70
N PRO A 14 -14.63 -16.41 8.55
CA PRO A 14 -13.71 -16.72 9.63
C PRO A 14 -12.71 -15.57 9.81
N TYR A 15 -13.12 -14.55 10.56
CA TYR A 15 -12.22 -13.47 10.99
C TYR A 15 -11.22 -14.01 12.01
N ARG A 16 -9.94 -13.66 11.81
CA ARG A 16 -8.87 -13.94 12.76
C ARG A 16 -8.32 -12.59 13.22
N ASP A 17 -8.43 -12.31 14.51
CA ASP A 17 -7.88 -11.08 15.06
C ASP A 17 -6.35 -11.13 14.98
N PRO A 18 -5.69 -10.20 14.26
CA PRO A 18 -4.23 -10.20 14.12
C PRO A 18 -3.52 -10.08 15.46
N LEU A 19 -4.08 -9.36 16.43
CA LEU A 19 -3.45 -9.19 17.76
C LEU A 19 -3.33 -10.52 18.51
N THR A 20 -4.23 -11.46 18.26
CA THR A 20 -4.20 -12.80 18.88
C THR A 20 -3.52 -13.85 18.01
N SER A 21 -3.41 -13.59 16.70
CA SER A 21 -2.91 -14.55 15.72
C SER A 21 -1.40 -14.45 15.50
N ILE A 22 -0.82 -13.27 15.71
CA ILE A 22 0.60 -12.99 15.50
C ILE A 22 1.40 -13.32 16.76
N LYS A 23 2.53 -14.00 16.59
CA LYS A 23 3.48 -14.28 17.69
C LYS A 23 4.33 -13.06 17.99
N TRP A 24 3.76 -12.08 18.68
CA TRP A 24 4.42 -10.81 19.05
C TRP A 24 5.75 -10.94 19.81
N THR A 25 6.00 -12.08 20.47
CA THR A 25 7.26 -12.34 21.17
C THR A 25 8.42 -12.72 20.23
N SER A 26 8.18 -12.83 18.92
CA SER A 26 9.19 -13.17 17.91
C SER A 26 10.02 -11.97 17.42
N VAL A 27 9.82 -10.79 18.03
CA VAL A 27 10.57 -9.58 17.68
C VAL A 27 12.07 -9.77 17.90
N ASP A 28 12.85 -9.43 16.87
CA ASP A 28 14.31 -9.35 16.94
C ASP A 28 14.76 -8.00 16.39
N SER A 29 15.16 -7.10 17.30
CA SER A 29 15.61 -5.75 16.94
C SER A 29 17.01 -5.72 16.31
N GLY A 30 17.76 -6.82 16.38
CA GLY A 30 19.09 -6.94 15.77
C GLY A 30 19.05 -7.28 14.28
N LEU A 31 17.87 -7.63 13.74
CA LEU A 31 17.70 -7.99 12.34
C LEU A 31 16.99 -6.88 11.55
N PRO A 32 17.30 -6.71 10.25
CA PRO A 32 16.58 -5.78 9.38
C PRO A 32 15.08 -6.05 9.33
N TRP A 33 14.25 -5.02 9.16
CA TRP A 33 12.80 -5.18 9.15
C TRP A 33 12.22 -5.27 7.73
N LEU A 34 13.00 -4.89 6.73
CA LEU A 34 12.71 -5.02 5.31
C LEU A 34 13.96 -5.51 4.57
N PRO A 35 13.81 -6.21 3.44
CA PRO A 35 14.94 -6.62 2.60
C PRO A 35 15.75 -5.43 2.10
N ARG A 36 17.07 -5.59 2.02
CA ARG A 36 18.02 -4.53 1.65
C ARG A 36 17.90 -4.15 0.19
N SER A 37 17.77 -5.18 -0.66
CA SER A 37 17.55 -5.02 -2.10
C SER A 37 16.25 -4.26 -2.40
N LEU A 38 15.24 -4.38 -1.54
CA LEU A 38 13.95 -3.70 -1.69
C LEU A 38 14.08 -2.20 -1.44
N LEU A 39 14.83 -1.77 -0.42
CA LEU A 39 14.90 -0.36 -0.02
C LEU A 39 15.95 0.46 -0.78
N LEU A 40 17.11 -0.13 -1.08
CA LEU A 40 18.26 0.59 -1.61
C LEU A 40 18.51 0.36 -3.11
N GLY A 41 18.03 -0.74 -3.68
CA GLY A 41 18.46 -1.19 -5.01
C GLY A 41 19.94 -1.61 -5.03
N CYS A 42 20.42 -2.14 -6.15
CA CYS A 42 21.76 -2.73 -6.21
C CYS A 42 22.89 -1.69 -6.12
N GLU A 43 22.73 -0.52 -6.74
CA GLU A 43 23.80 0.46 -6.89
C GLU A 43 24.05 1.31 -5.64
N LEU A 44 23.00 1.61 -4.88
CA LEU A 44 23.09 2.44 -3.67
C LEU A 44 23.34 1.62 -2.40
N ASN A 45 23.49 0.30 -2.54
CA ASN A 45 23.67 -0.60 -1.41
C ASN A 45 24.98 -0.34 -0.64
N SER A 46 26.04 0.06 -1.33
CA SER A 46 27.34 0.37 -0.73
C SER A 46 27.40 1.69 0.03
N LEU A 47 26.33 2.50 -0.04
CA LEU A 47 26.25 3.79 0.66
C LEU A 47 25.84 3.65 2.13
N PHE A 48 25.43 2.46 2.56
CA PHE A 48 24.88 2.20 3.89
C PHE A 48 25.65 1.07 4.55
N ASP A 49 26.22 1.34 5.73
CA ASP A 49 26.71 0.28 6.58
C ASP A 49 25.54 -0.56 7.15
N ASP A 50 25.85 -1.61 7.91
CA ASP A 50 24.84 -2.51 8.45
C ASP A 50 24.01 -1.89 9.58
N GLU A 51 24.58 -0.97 10.37
CA GLU A 51 23.88 -0.31 11.46
C GLU A 51 22.91 0.76 10.93
N GLU A 52 23.37 1.56 9.98
CA GLU A 52 22.58 2.53 9.22
C GLU A 52 21.42 1.83 8.52
N PHE A 53 21.69 0.70 7.86
CA PHE A 53 20.64 -0.06 7.18
C PHE A 53 19.65 -0.70 8.15
N LEU A 54 20.10 -1.23 9.28
CA LEU A 54 19.21 -1.76 10.32
C LEU A 54 18.22 -0.69 10.79
N LYS A 55 18.72 0.52 11.11
CA LYS A 55 17.88 1.65 11.53
C LYS A 55 16.95 2.10 10.41
N LEU A 56 17.43 2.20 9.17
CA LEU A 56 16.62 2.57 8.00
C LEU A 56 15.49 1.56 7.78
N SER A 57 15.81 0.26 7.77
CA SER A 57 14.84 -0.79 7.51
C SER A 57 13.71 -0.79 8.53
N ARG A 58 14.04 -0.57 9.81
CA ARG A 58 13.05 -0.42 10.90
C ARG A 58 12.19 0.84 10.70
N ALA A 59 12.81 1.99 10.41
CA ALA A 59 12.08 3.24 10.17
C ALA A 59 11.15 3.16 8.95
N GLU A 60 11.59 2.50 7.88
CA GLU A 60 10.77 2.29 6.68
C GLU A 60 9.66 1.27 6.90
N PHE A 61 9.88 0.24 7.72
CA PHE A 61 8.83 -0.69 8.11
C PHE A 61 7.75 0.00 8.95
N THR A 62 8.12 0.82 9.94
CA THR A 62 7.13 1.58 10.72
C THR A 62 6.39 2.60 9.85
N ARG A 63 7.08 3.23 8.88
CA ARG A 63 6.45 4.09 7.88
C ARG A 63 5.48 3.33 6.98
N LEU A 64 5.77 2.08 6.62
CA LEU A 64 4.83 1.20 5.89
C LEU A 64 3.58 0.91 6.73
N CYS A 65 3.73 0.57 8.02
CA CYS A 65 2.60 0.41 8.94
C CYS A 65 1.77 1.70 9.06
N ALA A 66 2.43 2.86 9.09
CA ALA A 66 1.75 4.15 9.07
C ALA A 66 0.92 4.35 7.79
N ALA A 67 1.43 3.87 6.65
CA ALA A 67 0.76 3.97 5.35
C ALA A 67 -0.50 3.11 5.30
N GLY A 68 -0.41 1.88 5.84
CA GLY A 68 -1.57 1.03 6.06
C GLY A 68 -2.62 1.71 6.94
N LEU A 69 -2.23 2.18 8.13
CA LEU A 69 -3.12 2.90 9.05
C LEU A 69 -3.80 4.12 8.39
N TRP A 70 -3.07 4.86 7.56
CA TRP A 70 -3.61 6.01 6.83
C TRP A 70 -4.63 5.61 5.76
N LEU A 71 -4.34 4.56 4.98
CA LEU A 71 -5.25 4.05 3.94
C LEU A 71 -6.52 3.45 4.54
N GLU A 72 -6.37 2.56 5.50
CA GLU A 72 -7.45 1.85 6.18
C GLU A 72 -8.36 2.83 6.92
N GLY A 73 -7.78 3.81 7.62
CA GLY A 73 -8.54 4.87 8.27
C GLY A 73 -9.37 5.70 7.30
N LEU A 74 -8.85 5.99 6.10
CA LEU A 74 -9.61 6.69 5.05
C LEU A 74 -10.74 5.82 4.47
N LEU A 75 -10.48 4.53 4.24
CA LEU A 75 -11.46 3.55 3.78
C LEU A 75 -12.61 3.43 4.78
N ILE A 76 -12.31 3.14 6.05
CA ILE A 76 -13.29 3.04 7.15
C ILE A 76 -14.11 4.32 7.23
N HIS A 77 -13.46 5.48 7.24
CA HIS A 77 -14.16 6.76 7.31
C HIS A 77 -15.15 6.92 6.15
N ARG A 78 -14.74 6.65 4.90
CA ARG A 78 -15.62 6.79 3.73
C ARG A 78 -16.76 5.78 3.70
N VAL A 79 -16.48 4.53 4.09
CA VAL A 79 -17.48 3.46 4.15
C VAL A 79 -18.56 3.77 5.19
N THR A 80 -18.18 4.36 6.32
CA THR A 80 -19.10 4.62 7.45
C THR A 80 -19.76 6.00 7.43
N GLU A 81 -19.24 6.96 6.66
CA GLU A 81 -19.65 8.38 6.72
C GLU A 81 -21.15 8.63 6.54
N ALA A 82 -21.78 7.92 5.60
CA ALA A 82 -23.21 8.06 5.31
C ALA A 82 -24.09 7.04 6.06
N GLY A 83 -23.50 6.21 6.92
CA GLY A 83 -24.11 4.97 7.38
C GLY A 83 -24.28 3.94 6.26
N LEU A 84 -24.93 2.81 6.56
CA LEU A 84 -25.05 1.67 5.63
C LEU A 84 -26.50 1.37 5.22
N LEU A 85 -27.48 2.12 5.72
CA LEU A 85 -28.91 1.86 5.48
C LEU A 85 -29.31 2.02 4.01
N SER A 86 -28.60 2.84 3.25
CA SER A 86 -28.85 3.07 1.82
C SER A 86 -28.20 2.03 0.90
N LEU A 87 -27.38 1.13 1.44
CA LEU A 87 -26.70 0.09 0.67
C LEU A 87 -27.55 -1.17 0.58
N GLU A 88 -27.43 -1.87 -0.54
CA GLU A 88 -27.97 -3.23 -0.68
C GLU A 88 -27.39 -4.14 0.42
N PRO A 89 -28.19 -5.05 1.03
CA PRO A 89 -27.73 -5.89 2.13
C PRO A 89 -26.44 -6.67 1.87
N VAL A 90 -26.22 -7.12 0.63
CA VAL A 90 -24.97 -7.80 0.23
C VAL A 90 -23.78 -6.86 0.22
N GLU A 91 -23.94 -5.63 -0.25
CA GLU A 91 -22.86 -4.64 -0.23
C GLU A 91 -22.57 -4.20 1.20
N ALA A 92 -23.60 -3.95 2.01
CA ALA A 92 -23.45 -3.60 3.42
C ALA A 92 -22.69 -4.68 4.20
N ARG A 93 -22.92 -5.97 3.92
CA ARG A 93 -22.17 -7.07 4.55
C ARG A 93 -20.70 -7.05 4.16
N VAL A 94 -20.38 -6.82 2.88
CA VAL A 94 -18.99 -6.68 2.42
C VAL A 94 -18.36 -5.47 3.11
N MET A 95 -18.99 -4.30 3.11
CA MET A 95 -18.48 -3.10 3.78
C MET A 95 -18.19 -3.31 5.27
N LEU A 96 -19.08 -3.98 5.99
CA LEU A 96 -18.86 -4.31 7.40
C LEU A 96 -17.72 -5.31 7.61
N GLN A 97 -17.55 -6.23 6.67
CA GLN A 97 -16.44 -7.19 6.70
C GLN A 97 -15.09 -6.49 6.50
N GLU A 98 -15.02 -5.60 5.52
CA GLU A 98 -13.85 -4.76 5.25
C GLU A 98 -13.54 -3.92 6.50
N VAL A 99 -14.52 -3.16 7.03
CA VAL A 99 -14.32 -2.36 8.24
C VAL A 99 -13.80 -3.19 9.42
N ARG A 100 -14.33 -4.41 9.63
CA ARG A 100 -13.87 -5.29 10.70
C ARG A 100 -12.39 -5.68 10.54
N GLU A 101 -11.99 -6.06 9.35
CA GLU A 101 -10.62 -6.53 9.08
C GLU A 101 -9.63 -5.37 9.12
N GLU A 102 -9.99 -4.25 8.53
CA GLU A 102 -9.15 -3.04 8.50
C GLU A 102 -8.99 -2.41 9.90
N CYS A 103 -9.99 -2.52 10.77
CA CYS A 103 -9.79 -2.16 12.19
C CYS A 103 -8.74 -3.07 12.85
N GLY A 104 -8.78 -4.37 12.56
CA GLY A 104 -7.79 -5.33 13.07
C GLY A 104 -6.39 -5.06 12.54
N HIS A 105 -6.25 -4.84 11.23
CA HIS A 105 -4.98 -4.48 10.59
C HIS A 105 -4.41 -3.17 11.15
N SER A 106 -5.25 -2.15 11.32
CA SER A 106 -4.84 -0.87 11.91
C SER A 106 -4.33 -1.02 13.34
N LEU A 107 -4.96 -1.86 14.16
CA LEU A 107 -4.47 -2.19 15.52
C LEU A 107 -3.15 -2.96 15.47
N MET A 108 -3.02 -3.92 14.55
CA MET A 108 -1.78 -4.65 14.31
C MET A 108 -0.63 -3.71 13.91
N PHE A 109 -0.89 -2.73 13.04
CA PHE A 109 0.10 -1.73 12.65
C PHE A 109 0.52 -0.83 13.80
N LEU A 110 -0.43 -0.40 14.63
CA LEU A 110 -0.12 0.39 15.83
C LEU A 110 0.76 -0.41 16.80
N GLU A 111 0.39 -1.66 17.06
CA GLU A 111 1.14 -2.56 17.95
C GLU A 111 2.56 -2.81 17.42
N MET A 112 2.71 -2.95 16.10
CA MET A 112 4.00 -3.13 15.46
C MET A 112 4.88 -1.86 15.53
N ILE A 113 4.28 -0.67 15.37
CA ILE A 113 4.97 0.61 15.58
C ILE A 113 5.42 0.74 17.03
N ASP A 114 4.58 0.37 18.01
CA ASP A 114 4.96 0.41 19.43
C ASP A 114 6.13 -0.55 19.73
N ARG A 115 6.13 -1.75 19.13
CA ARG A 115 7.23 -2.72 19.28
C ARG A 115 8.53 -2.35 18.57
N ALA A 116 8.50 -1.48 17.57
CA ALA A 116 9.73 -0.96 16.98
C ALA A 116 10.61 -0.22 18.00
N GLY A 117 10.00 0.29 19.07
CA GLY A 117 10.70 0.74 20.27
C GLY A 117 11.53 2.01 20.08
N ASP A 118 11.30 2.76 19.00
CA ASP A 118 11.98 4.03 18.72
C ASP A 118 11.29 5.24 19.38
N GLY A 119 10.08 5.05 19.95
CA GLY A 119 9.31 6.08 20.64
C GLY A 119 8.78 7.19 19.73
N ILE A 120 8.93 7.06 18.41
CA ILE A 120 8.60 8.11 17.46
C ILE A 120 7.55 7.60 16.48
N ARG A 121 6.36 8.22 16.51
CA ARG A 121 5.33 7.94 15.52
C ARG A 121 5.87 8.29 14.11
N PRO A 122 5.85 7.34 13.16
CA PRO A 122 6.26 7.59 11.78
C PRO A 122 5.34 8.65 11.14
N GLN A 123 5.93 9.53 10.34
CA GLN A 123 5.18 10.53 9.56
C GLN A 123 5.15 10.14 8.09
N LEU A 124 3.99 10.30 7.46
CA LEU A 124 3.83 10.17 6.02
C LEU A 124 3.76 11.54 5.36
N GLU A 125 4.86 11.89 4.70
CA GLU A 125 4.96 13.12 3.93
C GLU A 125 4.17 13.02 2.62
N GLY A 126 3.74 14.15 2.06
CA GLY A 126 3.12 14.21 0.73
C GLY A 126 1.70 13.65 0.62
N THR A 127 1.06 13.26 1.73
CA THR A 127 -0.28 12.64 1.72
C THR A 127 -1.44 13.63 1.82
N SER A 128 -1.19 14.93 2.01
CA SER A 128 -2.24 15.93 2.28
C SER A 128 -3.24 16.10 1.13
N ILE A 129 -2.74 16.14 -0.11
CA ILE A 129 -3.57 16.21 -1.32
C ILE A 129 -4.38 14.92 -1.48
N LEU A 130 -3.73 13.76 -1.35
CA LEU A 130 -4.38 12.45 -1.45
C LEU A 130 -5.50 12.31 -0.42
N THR A 131 -5.23 12.71 0.83
CA THR A 131 -6.21 12.74 1.93
C THR A 131 -7.38 13.65 1.59
N SER A 132 -7.10 14.86 1.06
CA SER A 132 -8.14 15.83 0.71
C SER A 132 -9.03 15.35 -0.44
N VAL A 133 -8.44 14.66 -1.42
CA VAL A 133 -9.17 14.04 -2.53
C VAL A 133 -10.00 12.88 -2.01
N ALA A 134 -9.39 11.94 -1.28
CA ALA A 134 -10.07 10.78 -0.71
C ALA A 134 -11.27 11.20 0.14
N LYS A 135 -11.16 12.29 0.92
CA LYS A 135 -12.25 12.83 1.73
C LYS A 135 -13.46 13.39 0.95
N LYS A 136 -13.29 13.68 -0.33
CA LYS A 136 -14.36 14.19 -1.19
C LYS A 136 -15.00 13.11 -2.06
N LEU A 137 -14.35 11.97 -2.20
CA LEU A 137 -14.87 10.85 -2.97
C LEU A 137 -15.92 10.10 -2.15
N LYS A 138 -16.90 9.53 -2.86
CA LYS A 138 -18.02 8.80 -2.27
C LYS A 138 -17.94 7.33 -2.64
N ILE A 139 -18.40 6.45 -1.76
CA ILE A 139 -18.37 4.99 -1.99
C ILE A 139 -19.28 4.53 -3.14
N ASP A 140 -20.18 5.37 -3.64
CA ASP A 140 -20.98 5.12 -4.83
C ASP A 140 -20.24 5.49 -6.14
N SER A 141 -19.07 6.14 -6.06
CA SER A 141 -18.30 6.60 -7.21
C SER A 141 -17.26 5.58 -7.68
N ALA A 142 -17.02 5.53 -8.99
CA ALA A 142 -15.95 4.71 -9.56
C ALA A 142 -14.56 5.20 -9.12
N GLU A 143 -14.42 6.51 -8.92
CA GLU A 143 -13.17 7.14 -8.53
C GLU A 143 -12.68 6.68 -7.17
N PHE A 144 -13.60 6.54 -6.21
CA PHE A 144 -13.30 6.03 -4.88
C PHE A 144 -12.71 4.61 -4.97
N TRP A 145 -13.41 3.70 -5.66
CA TRP A 145 -12.99 2.31 -5.77
C TRP A 145 -11.75 2.12 -6.63
N ALA A 146 -11.49 3.01 -7.59
CA ALA A 146 -10.22 3.03 -8.32
C ALA A 146 -9.06 3.39 -7.38
N MET A 147 -9.25 4.38 -6.49
CA MET A 147 -8.24 4.74 -5.50
C MET A 147 -8.03 3.65 -4.45
N ALA A 148 -9.10 3.05 -3.91
CA ALA A 148 -9.01 1.93 -2.97
C ALA A 148 -8.25 0.75 -3.60
N TYR A 149 -8.68 0.31 -4.79
CA TYR A 149 -8.03 -0.78 -5.52
C TYR A 149 -6.55 -0.50 -5.80
N ILE A 150 -6.19 0.74 -6.20
CA ILE A 150 -4.79 1.12 -6.41
C ILE A 150 -4.00 1.07 -5.11
N GLY A 151 -4.55 1.62 -4.02
CA GLY A 151 -3.91 1.65 -2.70
C GLY A 151 -3.56 0.23 -2.26
N GLU A 152 -4.59 -0.59 -2.09
CA GLU A 152 -4.52 -2.02 -1.70
C GLU A 152 -3.55 -2.80 -2.59
N THR A 153 -3.72 -2.72 -3.92
CA THR A 153 -2.89 -3.50 -4.86
C THR A 153 -1.43 -3.11 -4.82
N VAL A 154 -1.10 -1.83 -4.70
CA VAL A 154 0.30 -1.36 -4.72
C VAL A 154 1.01 -1.73 -3.42
N THR A 155 0.35 -1.56 -2.28
CA THR A 155 0.92 -1.94 -0.97
C THR A 155 1.07 -3.44 -0.85
N ASP A 156 0.08 -4.21 -1.28
CA ASP A 156 0.14 -5.68 -1.32
C ASP A 156 1.28 -6.17 -2.23
N ASN A 157 1.42 -5.56 -3.39
CA ASN A 157 2.50 -5.87 -4.32
C ASN A 157 3.89 -5.58 -3.74
N PHE A 158 4.02 -4.55 -2.90
CA PHE A 158 5.25 -4.24 -2.19
C PHE A 158 5.53 -5.29 -1.10
N ALA A 159 4.54 -5.61 -0.27
CA ALA A 159 4.63 -6.64 0.77
C ALA A 159 4.97 -8.03 0.19
N THR A 160 4.29 -8.44 -0.87
CA THR A 160 4.53 -9.70 -1.59
C THR A 160 5.96 -9.78 -2.14
N ARG A 161 6.51 -8.67 -2.61
CA ARG A 161 7.91 -8.63 -3.07
C ARG A 161 8.87 -8.76 -1.90
N ALA A 162 8.61 -8.10 -0.78
CA ALA A 162 9.38 -8.28 0.44
C ALA A 162 9.40 -9.76 0.87
N LEU A 163 8.22 -10.39 0.98
CA LEU A 163 8.08 -11.81 1.31
C LEU A 163 8.82 -12.72 0.31
N ARG A 164 8.74 -12.42 -0.99
CA ARG A 164 9.48 -13.19 -2.00
C ARG A 164 10.99 -13.10 -1.80
N LEU A 165 11.52 -11.92 -1.50
CA LEU A 165 12.95 -11.74 -1.24
C LEU A 165 13.39 -12.53 0.01
N ILE A 166 12.58 -12.48 1.08
CA ILE A 166 12.81 -13.24 2.31
C ILE A 166 12.84 -14.74 2.02
N HIS A 167 11.82 -15.29 1.35
CA HIS A 167 11.70 -16.73 1.15
C HIS A 167 12.59 -17.29 0.02
N SER A 168 12.68 -16.58 -1.10
CA SER A 168 13.36 -17.08 -2.31
C SER A 168 14.83 -16.72 -2.34
N GLN A 169 15.20 -15.53 -1.83
CA GLN A 169 16.60 -15.06 -1.82
C GLN A 169 17.26 -15.20 -0.44
N LYS A 170 16.53 -15.71 0.55
CA LYS A 170 17.03 -15.94 1.93
C LYS A 170 17.58 -14.67 2.58
N GLU A 171 17.02 -13.50 2.22
CA GLU A 171 17.32 -12.27 2.94
C GLU A 171 16.79 -12.39 4.37
N THR A 172 17.66 -12.21 5.36
CA THR A 172 17.29 -12.33 6.77
C THR A 172 16.63 -11.04 7.25
N VAL A 173 15.43 -11.18 7.81
CA VAL A 173 14.68 -10.07 8.42
C VAL A 173 14.16 -10.47 9.80
N CYS A 174 13.70 -9.48 10.58
CA CYS A 174 12.99 -9.67 11.82
C CYS A 174 11.79 -10.61 11.61
N PRO A 175 11.69 -11.75 12.33
CA PRO A 175 10.60 -12.71 12.15
C PRO A 175 9.22 -12.11 12.36
N LEU A 176 9.08 -11.17 13.31
CA LEU A 176 7.83 -10.46 13.53
C LEU A 176 7.42 -9.60 12.33
N ALA A 177 8.37 -8.94 11.67
CA ALA A 177 8.11 -8.13 10.48
C ALA A 177 7.64 -8.99 9.30
N GLU A 178 8.25 -10.15 9.10
CA GLU A 178 7.79 -11.14 8.12
C GLU A 178 6.36 -11.63 8.44
N GLU A 179 6.09 -11.94 9.71
CA GLU A 179 4.79 -12.45 10.14
C GLU A 179 3.66 -11.42 9.92
N VAL A 180 3.90 -10.15 10.23
CA VAL A 180 2.96 -9.04 9.98
C VAL A 180 2.69 -8.88 8.48
N LEU A 181 3.73 -8.87 7.64
CA LEU A 181 3.57 -8.78 6.18
C LEU A 181 2.78 -9.96 5.62
N ALA A 182 3.10 -11.17 6.08
CA ALA A 182 2.43 -12.40 5.63
C ALA A 182 0.98 -12.46 6.12
N PHE A 183 0.69 -11.97 7.32
CA PHE A 183 -0.68 -11.91 7.84
C PHE A 183 -1.53 -10.96 6.99
N HIS A 184 -1.08 -9.71 6.82
CA HIS A 184 -1.82 -8.69 6.07
C HIS A 184 -2.08 -9.12 4.62
N HIS A 185 -1.05 -9.60 3.91
CA HIS A 185 -1.16 -10.09 2.53
C HIS A 185 -2.24 -11.17 2.34
N ARG A 186 -2.41 -12.08 3.31
CA ARG A 186 -3.40 -13.17 3.21
C ARG A 186 -4.83 -12.66 3.21
N GLU A 187 -5.10 -11.57 3.92
CA GLU A 187 -6.42 -10.94 4.03
C GLU A 187 -6.69 -10.03 2.82
N GLU A 188 -5.67 -9.29 2.39
CA GLU A 188 -5.72 -8.26 1.36
C GLU A 188 -6.22 -8.76 -0.01
N ALA A 189 -5.96 -10.01 -0.35
CA ALA A 189 -6.44 -10.62 -1.61
C ALA A 189 -7.97 -10.52 -1.77
N ARG A 190 -8.71 -10.53 -0.65
CA ARG A 190 -10.18 -10.37 -0.67
C ARG A 190 -10.59 -8.91 -0.82
N HIS A 191 -9.91 -7.97 -0.17
CA HIS A 191 -10.14 -6.53 -0.29
C HIS A 191 -9.95 -6.10 -1.74
N ILE A 192 -8.82 -6.49 -2.35
CA ILE A 192 -8.50 -6.22 -3.76
C ILE A 192 -9.59 -6.77 -4.68
N ALA A 193 -10.11 -7.96 -4.39
CA ALA A 193 -11.19 -8.56 -5.18
C ALA A 193 -12.52 -7.81 -5.00
N ALA A 194 -12.85 -7.37 -3.79
CA ALA A 194 -14.03 -6.56 -3.50
C ALA A 194 -13.94 -5.20 -4.19
N ALA A 195 -12.82 -4.48 -4.02
CA ALA A 195 -12.57 -3.18 -4.62
C ALA A 195 -12.66 -3.23 -6.15
N ARG A 196 -12.06 -4.26 -6.77
CA ARG A 196 -12.19 -4.50 -8.22
C ARG A 196 -13.64 -4.69 -8.65
N GLN A 197 -14.42 -5.44 -7.88
CA GLN A 197 -15.82 -5.72 -8.21
C GLN A 197 -16.69 -4.46 -8.09
N PHE A 198 -16.47 -3.64 -7.05
CA PHE A 198 -17.18 -2.38 -6.88
C PHE A 198 -16.80 -1.35 -7.92
N LEU A 199 -15.51 -1.28 -8.27
CA LEU A 199 -15.01 -0.46 -9.37
C LEU A 199 -15.74 -0.85 -10.66
N ALA A 200 -15.64 -2.09 -11.11
CA ALA A 200 -16.25 -2.56 -12.36
C ALA A 200 -17.75 -2.23 -12.48
N ARG A 201 -18.51 -2.35 -11.38
CA ARG A 201 -19.94 -1.98 -11.34
C ARG A 201 -20.18 -0.50 -11.57
N ARG A 202 -19.36 0.37 -10.97
CA ARG A 202 -19.53 1.83 -11.03
C ARG A 202 -18.96 2.40 -12.32
N LEU A 203 -17.98 1.72 -12.92
CA LEU A 203 -17.42 2.04 -14.23
C LEU A 203 -18.46 2.07 -15.35
N SER A 204 -19.42 1.14 -15.34
CA SER A 204 -20.43 1.04 -16.41
C SER A 204 -21.37 2.24 -16.46
N GLY A 205 -21.54 2.97 -15.34
CA GLY A 205 -22.37 4.18 -15.27
C GLY A 205 -21.61 5.48 -15.58
N MET A 206 -20.29 5.41 -15.86
CA MET A 206 -19.44 6.60 -16.01
C MET A 206 -19.43 7.10 -17.46
N SER A 207 -19.73 8.39 -17.67
CA SER A 207 -19.65 9.02 -18.99
C SER A 207 -18.21 9.07 -19.54
N SER A 208 -18.06 9.06 -20.86
CA SER A 208 -16.74 9.08 -21.52
C SER A 208 -15.91 10.31 -21.15
N GLN A 209 -16.54 11.48 -20.99
CA GLN A 209 -15.85 12.71 -20.58
C GLN A 209 -15.32 12.60 -19.14
N ARG A 210 -16.14 12.12 -18.21
CA ARG A 210 -15.74 11.91 -16.81
C ARG A 210 -14.62 10.89 -16.71
N ARG A 211 -14.71 9.81 -17.50
CA ARG A 211 -13.68 8.77 -17.60
C ARG A 211 -12.33 9.33 -18.10
N TRP A 212 -12.36 10.15 -19.14
CA TRP A 212 -11.15 10.78 -19.69
C TRP A 212 -10.49 11.74 -18.69
N LEU A 213 -11.27 12.58 -18.01
CA LEU A 213 -10.74 13.50 -17.02
C LEU A 213 -10.11 12.72 -15.85
N PHE A 214 -10.85 11.72 -15.36
CA PHE A 214 -10.40 10.94 -14.22
C PHE A 214 -9.15 10.13 -14.51
N SER A 215 -8.99 9.54 -15.71
CA SER A 215 -7.77 8.77 -16.03
C SER A 215 -6.50 9.63 -15.99
N ARG A 216 -6.57 10.89 -16.43
CA ARG A 216 -5.45 11.84 -16.32
C ARG A 216 -5.16 12.24 -14.88
N THR A 217 -6.21 12.54 -14.11
CA THR A 217 -6.06 12.87 -12.68
C THR A 217 -5.50 11.68 -11.90
N LEU A 218 -5.94 10.46 -12.20
CA LEU A 218 -5.53 9.25 -11.53
C LEU A 218 -4.04 8.95 -11.72
N GLN A 219 -3.49 9.17 -12.91
CA GLN A 219 -2.05 9.01 -13.14
C GLN A 219 -1.22 9.97 -12.27
N TRP A 220 -1.69 11.21 -12.12
CA TRP A 220 -1.03 12.19 -11.25
C TRP A 220 -1.15 11.82 -9.77
N LEU A 221 -2.34 11.41 -9.32
CA LEU A 221 -2.55 10.93 -7.94
C LEU A 221 -1.72 9.68 -7.63
N LEU A 222 -1.61 8.75 -8.58
CA LEU A 222 -0.76 7.57 -8.43
C LEU A 222 0.69 7.95 -8.22
N ASN A 223 1.22 8.94 -8.96
CA ASN A 223 2.60 9.37 -8.77
C ASN A 223 2.82 9.96 -7.37
N LEU A 224 1.87 10.76 -6.85
CA LEU A 224 1.92 11.24 -5.47
C LEU A 224 1.87 10.09 -4.46
N PHE A 225 1.05 9.09 -4.72
CA PHE A 225 0.91 7.93 -3.86
C PHE A 225 2.18 7.08 -3.83
N LEU A 226 2.79 6.83 -4.99
CA LEU A 226 4.07 6.11 -5.08
C LEU A 226 5.19 6.90 -4.39
N ASP A 227 5.22 8.22 -4.57
CA ASP A 227 6.18 9.10 -3.89
C ASP A 227 6.05 9.01 -2.36
N ALA A 228 4.82 8.97 -1.83
CA ALA A 228 4.55 8.92 -0.40
C ALA A 228 4.81 7.53 0.22
N THR A 229 4.73 6.45 -0.56
CA THR A 229 4.72 5.08 -0.02
C THR A 229 5.93 4.23 -0.41
N MET A 230 6.45 4.36 -1.64
CA MET A 230 7.40 3.40 -2.21
C MET A 230 8.86 3.75 -2.00
N TYR A 231 9.20 5.00 -1.65
CA TYR A 231 10.58 5.48 -1.53
C TYR A 231 10.92 5.86 -0.08
N PRO A 232 12.18 5.66 0.36
CA PRO A 232 12.59 6.12 1.67
C PRO A 232 12.49 7.63 1.81
N SER A 233 11.89 8.09 2.90
CA SER A 233 11.75 9.52 3.16
C SER A 233 13.06 10.10 3.69
N ALA A 234 13.21 11.42 3.54
CA ALA A 234 14.33 12.12 4.16
C ALA A 234 14.32 11.94 5.69
N GLU A 235 13.14 11.91 6.30
CA GLU A 235 12.99 11.66 7.74
C GLU A 235 13.46 10.24 8.14
N SER A 236 13.12 9.20 7.39
CA SER A 236 13.63 7.83 7.67
C SER A 236 15.14 7.74 7.54
N LEU A 237 15.73 8.39 6.52
CA LEU A 237 17.17 8.45 6.32
C LEU A 237 17.87 9.23 7.44
N LYS A 238 17.23 10.31 7.93
CA LYS A 238 17.72 11.07 9.09
C LYS A 238 17.70 10.20 10.36
N ARG A 239 16.63 9.42 10.57
CA ARG A 239 16.54 8.45 11.68
C ARG A 239 17.58 7.34 11.59
N ALA A 240 18.00 6.99 10.37
CA ALA A 240 19.09 6.06 10.13
C ALA A 240 20.48 6.62 10.50
N GLY A 241 20.59 7.93 10.74
CA GLY A 241 21.85 8.59 11.08
C GLY A 241 22.61 9.17 9.89
N LEU A 242 22.00 9.21 8.70
CA LEU A 242 22.70 9.63 7.49
C LEU A 242 22.91 11.16 7.46
N SER A 243 24.11 11.58 7.07
CA SER A 243 24.55 12.99 7.10
C SER A 243 23.85 13.89 6.07
N ASN A 244 23.32 13.31 4.97
CA ASN A 244 22.72 14.05 3.85
C ASN A 244 21.36 13.45 3.40
N PRO A 245 20.36 13.38 4.29
CA PRO A 245 19.15 12.58 4.07
C PRO A 245 18.35 13.03 2.84
N THR A 246 18.21 14.34 2.61
CA THR A 246 17.46 14.88 1.47
C THR A 246 18.12 14.56 0.12
N SER A 247 19.45 14.65 0.06
CA SER A 247 20.19 14.33 -1.16
C SER A 247 20.11 12.84 -1.48
N ILE A 248 20.22 11.99 -0.45
CA ILE A 248 20.12 10.53 -0.60
C ILE A 248 18.70 10.11 -0.97
N ALA A 249 17.67 10.71 -0.36
CA ALA A 249 16.27 10.49 -0.76
C ALA A 249 16.06 10.80 -2.26
N ARG A 250 16.66 11.89 -2.75
CA ARG A 250 16.59 12.28 -4.16
C ARG A 250 17.34 11.29 -5.06
N LEU A 251 18.46 10.73 -4.62
CA LEU A 251 19.19 9.68 -5.34
C LEU A 251 18.34 8.39 -5.42
N LEU A 252 17.83 7.91 -4.29
CA LEU A 252 16.96 6.73 -4.21
C LEU A 252 15.70 6.88 -5.05
N LYS A 253 15.09 8.06 -5.07
CA LYS A 253 13.93 8.38 -5.92
C LYS A 253 14.28 8.35 -7.40
N ASN A 254 15.51 8.71 -7.76
CA ASN A 254 15.94 8.76 -9.15
C ASN A 254 16.54 7.45 -9.67
N ASP A 255 16.91 6.54 -8.78
CA ASP A 255 17.43 5.22 -9.10
C ASP A 255 16.50 4.42 -10.03
N VAL A 256 17.11 3.78 -11.03
CA VAL A 256 16.38 3.04 -12.07
C VAL A 256 15.71 1.80 -11.49
N THR A 257 16.35 1.13 -10.53
CA THR A 257 15.83 -0.09 -9.90
C THR A 257 14.62 0.24 -9.02
N ARG A 258 14.69 1.32 -8.22
CA ARG A 258 13.58 1.78 -7.38
C ARG A 258 12.40 2.29 -8.21
N LYS A 259 12.66 3.05 -9.29
CA LYS A 259 11.60 3.45 -10.24
C LYS A 259 10.93 2.24 -10.89
N ARG A 260 11.72 1.24 -11.30
CA ARG A 260 11.18 -0.01 -11.87
C ARG A 260 10.31 -0.75 -10.86
N LEU A 261 10.77 -0.89 -9.62
CA LEU A 261 10.03 -1.52 -8.54
C LEU A 261 8.69 -0.80 -8.27
N ALA A 262 8.70 0.53 -8.14
CA ALA A 262 7.47 1.30 -7.96
C ALA A 262 6.49 1.13 -9.15
N ALA A 263 7.00 1.19 -10.39
CA ALA A 263 6.19 0.96 -11.58
C ALA A 263 5.64 -0.47 -11.66
N GLU A 264 6.40 -1.45 -11.20
CA GLU A 264 6.00 -2.85 -11.13
C GLU A 264 4.93 -3.12 -10.08
N CYS A 265 4.99 -2.47 -8.92
CA CYS A 265 3.92 -2.51 -7.91
C CYS A 265 2.63 -1.85 -8.41
N ALA A 266 2.74 -0.79 -9.23
CA ALA A 266 1.59 -0.13 -9.83
C ALA A 266 1.02 -0.84 -11.08
N ARG A 267 1.76 -1.80 -11.66
CA ARG A 267 1.45 -2.35 -12.99
C ARG A 267 0.08 -3.03 -13.05
N SER A 268 -0.25 -3.89 -12.09
CA SER A 268 -1.55 -4.58 -12.08
C SER A 268 -2.70 -3.59 -11.88
N ALA A 269 -2.50 -2.59 -11.03
CA ALA A 269 -3.47 -1.54 -10.76
C ALA A 269 -3.77 -0.71 -12.03
N LEU A 270 -2.73 -0.26 -12.72
CA LEU A 270 -2.83 0.47 -13.99
C LEU A 270 -3.38 -0.38 -15.13
N SER A 271 -3.09 -1.69 -15.16
CA SER A 271 -3.56 -2.58 -16.22
C SER A 271 -5.08 -2.79 -16.22
N LEU A 272 -5.69 -2.79 -15.03
CA LEU A 272 -7.15 -2.88 -14.91
C LEU A 272 -7.79 -1.60 -15.42
N VAL A 273 -7.24 -0.46 -15.00
CA VAL A 273 -7.66 0.85 -15.48
C VAL A 273 -7.53 0.93 -17.02
N SER A 274 -6.40 0.51 -17.59
CA SER A 274 -6.18 0.59 -19.05
C SER A 274 -7.05 -0.37 -19.87
N ARG A 275 -7.23 -1.62 -19.43
CA ARG A 275 -8.01 -2.66 -20.15
C ARG A 275 -9.48 -2.33 -20.27
N ASP A 276 -10.06 -1.62 -19.31
CA ASP A 276 -11.46 -1.17 -19.35
C ASP A 276 -11.64 0.15 -20.16
N GLY A 277 -10.62 0.54 -20.93
CA GLY A 277 -10.67 1.64 -21.90
C GLY A 277 -10.35 3.02 -21.33
N TRP A 278 -9.56 3.12 -20.25
CA TRP A 278 -9.29 4.41 -19.59
C TRP A 278 -7.99 5.09 -20.01
N LEU A 279 -6.98 4.29 -20.33
CA LEU A 279 -5.65 4.78 -20.64
C LEU A 279 -5.35 4.40 -22.09
N SER A 280 -5.46 5.37 -23.00
CA SER A 280 -4.66 5.31 -24.22
C SER A 280 -3.20 5.43 -23.78
N VAL A 281 -2.56 4.30 -23.51
CA VAL A 281 -1.15 4.27 -23.15
C VAL A 281 -0.37 4.68 -24.39
N SER A 282 -0.12 5.99 -24.55
CA SER A 282 1.00 6.49 -25.32
C SER A 282 2.25 6.12 -24.52
N CYS A 283 2.71 4.88 -24.68
CA CYS A 283 4.03 4.47 -24.26
C CYS A 283 5.03 5.17 -25.19
N ARG A 284 5.35 6.44 -24.94
CA ARG A 284 6.55 7.05 -25.50
C ARG A 284 7.71 6.42 -24.75
N ALA A 285 8.20 5.30 -25.28
CA ALA A 285 9.55 4.86 -25.05
C ALA A 285 10.46 6.00 -25.51
N THR A 286 10.95 6.81 -24.58
CA THR A 286 12.15 7.60 -24.77
C THR A 286 13.33 6.64 -24.74
N GLY A 287 13.55 5.95 -25.86
CA GLY A 287 14.82 5.33 -26.19
C GLY A 287 15.46 6.17 -27.29
N GLY A 288 16.55 6.88 -26.95
CA GLY A 288 17.49 7.42 -27.94
C GLY A 288 18.16 6.28 -28.71
N ALA A 289 19.06 6.50 -29.65
CA ALA A 289 19.58 7.68 -30.31
C ALA A 289 20.02 7.18 -31.70
N LYS A 290 20.18 8.10 -32.65
CA LYS A 290 21.09 7.86 -33.78
C LYS A 290 22.52 7.88 -33.28
#